data_AF-A0A929SKH4-F1
#
_entry.id   AF-A0A929SKH4-F1
#
_cell.length_a   1.000
_cell.length_b   1.000
_cell.length_c   1.000
_cell.angle_alpha   90.00
_cell.angle_beta   90.00
_cell.angle_gamma   90.00
#
_symmetry.space_group_name_H-M   'P 1'
#
loop_
_entity.id
_entity.type
_entity.pdbx_description
1 polymer ?
#
loop_
_entity_poly.entity_id
_entity_poly.type
_entity_poly.pdbx_seq_one_letter_code
_entity_poly.pdbx_strand_id
1 'polypeptide(L)'
;RKAVQLRYHEACDFGKYEAQMQKLLDTYVSAKEVNELTKLVNIFETEFDDEVQRVEGKNAKADTIISAVSAVVKEKMDSNPAFYKSIAQQIQDIIDEYKAKRLSEEEKLTKAKLLKDLITGALKPNEDRYPKEFNANKILFAIYDNLLDILGDVGLADVEVVAKNLSLKFYEIYKKASKKPEWHKNKDVENEITSQMEDALWDVEDEYGVSIDEKEKIYQTIRGIGISFYA
;
A
#
# COMPACT_ATOMS: atom_id res chain seq x y z
N ARG A 1 16.80 -16.18 32.06
CA ARG A 1 15.87 -15.03 31.96
C ARG A 1 16.63 -13.79 31.46
N LYS A 2 16.90 -13.72 30.16
CA LYS A 2 17.43 -12.52 29.43
C LYS A 2 17.33 -12.67 27.90
N ALA A 3 16.47 -13.57 27.41
CA ALA A 3 16.37 -13.92 25.98
C ALA A 3 14.97 -13.67 25.39
N VAL A 4 14.07 -13.01 26.14
CA VAL A 4 12.66 -12.81 25.75
C VAL A 4 12.39 -11.37 25.30
N GLN A 5 13.33 -10.45 25.48
CA GLN A 5 13.12 -9.02 25.20
C GLN A 5 13.53 -8.56 23.80
N LEU A 6 14.05 -9.45 22.93
CA LEU A 6 14.49 -9.07 21.57
C LEU A 6 13.56 -9.51 20.42
N ARG A 7 12.41 -10.15 20.71
CA ARG A 7 11.55 -10.77 19.67
C ARG A 7 10.28 -10.00 19.29
N TYR A 8 10.07 -8.81 19.85
CA TYR A 8 8.82 -8.05 19.68
C TYR A 8 8.96 -6.79 18.82
N HIS A 9 10.09 -6.64 18.10
CA HIS A 9 10.38 -5.51 17.22
C HIS A 9 10.97 -5.94 15.86
N GLU A 10 10.69 -7.15 15.40
CA GLU A 10 10.68 -7.37 13.94
C GLU A 10 9.36 -6.80 13.44
N ALA A 11 9.30 -5.47 13.37
CA ALA A 11 8.46 -4.81 12.38
C ALA A 11 8.80 -5.46 11.04
N CYS A 12 7.78 -5.86 10.28
CA CYS A 12 7.89 -6.49 8.96
C CYS A 12 9.23 -6.19 8.27
N ASP A 13 10.14 -7.18 8.21
CA ASP A 13 11.39 -7.00 7.48
C ASP A 13 11.07 -7.01 5.99
N PHE A 14 10.80 -5.82 5.47
CA PHE A 14 10.68 -5.55 4.05
C PHE A 14 12.08 -5.42 3.41
N GLY A 15 13.14 -5.99 3.96
CA GLY A 15 14.54 -5.55 3.83
C GLY A 15 15.12 -5.26 2.45
N LYS A 16 14.56 -5.81 1.36
CA LYS A 16 14.92 -5.38 -0.02
C LYS A 16 14.12 -4.17 -0.51
N TYR A 17 12.85 -4.08 -0.11
CA TYR A 17 11.89 -3.03 -0.46
C TYR A 17 11.97 -1.81 0.47
N GLU A 18 12.19 -2.04 1.77
CA GLU A 18 12.41 -1.00 2.77
C GLU A 18 13.63 -0.18 2.38
N ALA A 19 14.79 -0.78 2.08
CA ALA A 19 16.00 -0.01 1.81
C ALA A 19 15.89 0.97 0.62
N GLN A 20 15.18 0.59 -0.46
CA GLN A 20 14.97 1.47 -1.61
C GLN A 20 13.87 2.51 -1.33
N MET A 21 12.75 2.13 -0.70
CA MET A 21 11.69 3.05 -0.32
C MET A 21 12.09 4.00 0.80
N GLN A 22 12.77 3.53 1.83
CA GLN A 22 13.39 4.32 2.88
C GLN A 22 14.35 5.31 2.25
N LYS A 23 15.17 4.90 1.28
CA LYS A 23 16.05 5.83 0.56
C LYS A 23 15.26 6.84 -0.27
N LEU A 24 14.14 6.47 -0.90
CA LEU A 24 13.27 7.37 -1.66
C LEU A 24 12.54 8.38 -0.75
N LEU A 25 11.91 7.87 0.31
CA LEU A 25 11.24 8.64 1.35
C LEU A 25 12.24 9.53 2.07
N ASP A 26 13.40 9.02 2.47
CA ASP A 26 14.46 9.79 3.12
C ASP A 26 15.07 10.81 2.16
N THR A 27 15.22 10.50 0.87
CA THR A 27 15.68 11.48 -0.12
C THR A 27 14.67 12.62 -0.27
N TYR A 28 13.36 12.38 -0.19
CA TYR A 28 12.35 13.45 -0.36
C TYR A 28 11.93 14.15 0.93
N VAL A 29 11.87 13.41 2.03
CA VAL A 29 11.60 13.92 3.38
C VAL A 29 12.83 14.65 3.93
N SER A 30 14.05 14.29 3.52
CA SER A 30 15.29 14.95 3.98
C SER A 30 15.89 15.95 2.99
N ALA A 31 15.62 15.88 1.67
CA ALA A 31 16.17 16.85 0.70
C ALA A 31 15.36 18.14 0.55
N LYS A 32 14.42 18.42 1.46
CA LYS A 32 13.91 19.77 1.64
C LYS A 32 14.21 20.19 3.07
N GLU A 33 15.16 21.11 3.19
CA GLU A 33 15.00 22.23 4.11
C GLU A 33 13.51 22.54 4.24
N VAL A 34 13.06 22.55 5.49
CA VAL A 34 11.76 23.05 5.89
C VAL A 34 11.65 24.48 5.34
N ASN A 35 11.24 24.60 4.08
CA ASN A 35 10.62 25.82 3.62
C ASN A 35 9.29 25.82 4.38
N GLU A 36 9.27 26.61 5.45
CA GLU A 36 8.10 26.98 6.23
C GLU A 36 7.07 27.69 5.35
N LEU A 37 6.52 26.99 4.37
CA LEU A 37 5.46 27.47 3.49
C LEU A 37 4.48 26.32 3.25
N THR A 38 3.84 25.90 4.32
CA THR A 38 2.41 26.14 4.59
C THR A 38 2.03 25.23 5.75
N LYS A 39 1.12 25.70 6.61
CA LYS A 39 0.47 24.86 7.63
C LYS A 39 0.13 23.52 6.99
N LEU A 40 0.36 22.44 7.71
CA LEU A 40 -0.02 21.06 7.34
C LEU A 40 -1.52 21.01 7.01
N VAL A 41 -1.92 21.50 5.84
CA VAL A 41 -3.27 21.34 5.33
C VAL A 41 -3.30 19.92 4.85
N ASN A 42 -4.25 19.20 5.42
CA ASN A 42 -4.45 17.81 5.11
C ASN A 42 -4.73 17.68 3.60
N ILE A 43 -4.02 16.80 2.89
CA ILE A 43 -4.22 16.61 1.45
C ILE A 43 -5.66 16.20 1.08
N PHE A 44 -6.39 15.67 2.06
CA PHE A 44 -7.80 15.27 1.94
C PHE A 44 -8.78 16.45 2.14
N GLU A 45 -8.30 17.64 2.55
CA GLU A 45 -9.12 18.84 2.73
C GLU A 45 -9.16 19.69 1.46
N THR A 46 -10.28 20.39 1.26
CA THR A 46 -10.48 21.29 0.10
C THR A 46 -9.51 22.46 0.09
N GLU A 47 -9.12 22.93 1.27
CA GLU A 47 -8.18 24.02 1.51
C GLU A 47 -6.78 23.72 0.94
N PHE A 48 -6.43 22.45 0.78
CA PHE A 48 -5.13 22.06 0.23
C PHE A 48 -4.95 22.57 -1.20
N ASP A 49 -6.01 22.50 -2.02
CA ASP A 49 -5.96 23.00 -3.39
C ASP A 49 -5.76 24.51 -3.43
N ASP A 50 -6.40 25.25 -2.53
CA ASP A 50 -6.24 26.69 -2.42
C ASP A 50 -4.80 27.06 -2.03
N GLU A 51 -4.19 26.36 -1.09
CA GLU A 51 -2.79 26.57 -0.72
C GLU A 51 -1.83 26.23 -1.88
N VAL A 52 -2.06 25.12 -2.58
CA VAL A 52 -1.29 24.78 -3.78
C VAL A 52 -1.45 25.86 -4.85
N GLN A 53 -2.63 26.48 -5.00
CA GLN A 53 -2.79 27.56 -5.98
C GLN A 53 -2.00 28.82 -5.64
N ARG A 54 -1.80 29.11 -4.34
CA ARG A 54 -0.99 30.25 -3.86
C ARG A 54 0.51 30.07 -4.08
N VAL A 55 1.00 28.85 -4.22
CA VAL A 55 2.42 28.58 -4.53
C VAL A 55 2.76 29.12 -5.93
N GLU A 56 3.79 29.95 -6.05
CA GLU A 56 4.22 30.48 -7.35
C GLU A 56 5.07 29.47 -8.13
N GLY A 57 4.74 29.27 -9.41
CA GLY A 57 5.47 28.37 -10.31
C GLY A 57 4.94 26.94 -10.35
N LYS A 58 4.82 26.37 -11.56
CA LYS A 58 4.26 25.03 -11.78
C LYS A 58 5.09 23.93 -11.14
N ASN A 59 6.42 24.05 -11.25
CA ASN A 59 7.33 23.10 -10.62
C ASN A 59 7.17 23.10 -9.08
N ALA A 60 7.09 24.27 -8.45
CA ALA A 60 6.92 24.37 -7.01
C ALA A 60 5.56 23.79 -6.56
N LYS A 61 4.47 24.08 -7.28
CA LYS A 61 3.15 23.44 -7.05
C LYS A 61 3.24 21.91 -7.12
N ALA A 62 3.93 21.39 -8.13
CA ALA A 62 4.08 19.95 -8.30
C ALA A 62 4.86 19.33 -7.14
N ASP A 63 5.95 19.97 -6.71
CA ASP A 63 6.76 19.49 -5.59
C ASP A 63 6.00 19.54 -4.25
N THR A 64 5.13 20.53 -4.03
CA THR A 64 4.25 20.58 -2.85
C THR A 64 3.29 19.39 -2.84
N ILE A 65 2.64 19.11 -3.97
CA ILE A 65 1.72 17.96 -4.10
C ILE A 65 2.47 16.64 -3.89
N ILE A 66 3.63 16.45 -4.55
CA ILE A 66 4.45 15.24 -4.41
C ILE A 66 4.87 15.03 -2.96
N SER A 67 5.26 16.09 -2.25
CA SER A 67 5.63 16.01 -0.84
C SER A 67 4.46 15.55 0.03
N ALA A 68 3.27 16.12 -0.16
CA ALA A 68 2.08 15.74 0.59
C ALA A 68 1.65 14.30 0.28
N VAL A 69 1.66 13.91 -1.00
CA VAL A 69 1.38 12.54 -1.46
C VAL A 69 2.38 11.55 -0.84
N SER A 70 3.67 11.87 -0.83
CA SER A 70 4.71 11.02 -0.23
C SER A 70 4.51 10.81 1.26
N ALA A 71 4.05 11.84 1.98
CA ALA A 71 3.72 11.73 3.40
C ALA A 71 2.56 10.74 3.64
N VAL A 72 1.51 10.81 2.82
CA VAL A 72 0.38 9.85 2.91
C VAL A 72 0.81 8.44 2.54
N VAL A 73 1.62 8.28 1.48
CA VAL A 73 2.20 6.98 1.10
C VAL A 73 2.94 6.35 2.27
N LYS A 74 3.76 7.15 2.99
CA LYS A 74 4.48 6.68 4.17
C LYS A 74 3.55 6.31 5.33
N GLU A 75 2.55 7.13 5.61
CA GLU A 75 1.61 6.89 6.73
C GLU A 75 0.70 5.68 6.48
N LYS A 76 0.26 5.50 5.24
CA LYS A 76 -0.76 4.50 4.88
C LYS A 76 -0.18 3.23 4.24
N MET A 77 1.14 3.11 4.14
CA MET A 77 1.82 1.97 3.50
C MET A 77 1.27 0.62 3.96
N ASP A 78 1.17 0.42 5.28
CA ASP A 78 0.72 -0.84 5.88
C ASP A 78 -0.74 -1.19 5.55
N SER A 79 -1.56 -0.20 5.19
CA SER A 79 -2.97 -0.43 4.85
C SER A 79 -3.15 -1.03 3.46
N ASN A 80 -2.26 -0.75 2.50
CA ASN A 80 -2.27 -1.38 1.18
C ASN A 80 -0.88 -1.27 0.52
N PRO A 81 0.07 -2.16 0.87
CA PRO A 81 1.45 -2.04 0.44
C PRO A 81 1.63 -2.00 -1.08
N ALA A 82 0.99 -2.90 -1.82
CA ALA A 82 1.06 -2.93 -3.29
C ALA A 82 0.58 -1.61 -3.95
N PHE A 83 -0.55 -1.05 -3.48
CA PHE A 83 -1.05 0.22 -4.00
C PHE A 83 -0.09 1.37 -3.72
N TYR A 84 0.32 1.56 -2.46
CA TYR A 84 1.18 2.69 -2.09
C TYR A 84 2.60 2.55 -2.66
N LYS A 85 3.11 1.32 -2.86
CA LYS A 85 4.33 1.04 -3.63
C LYS A 85 4.21 1.50 -5.08
N SER A 86 3.09 1.22 -5.74
CA SER A 86 2.84 1.72 -7.09
C SER A 86 2.84 3.25 -7.15
N ILE A 87 2.27 3.93 -6.15
CA ILE A 87 2.33 5.40 -6.08
C ILE A 87 3.76 5.89 -5.85
N ALA A 88 4.49 5.29 -4.92
CA ALA A 88 5.89 5.63 -4.64
C ALA A 88 6.77 5.52 -5.90
N GLN A 89 6.57 4.46 -6.69
CA GLN A 89 7.28 4.29 -7.96
C GLN A 89 6.92 5.39 -8.96
N GLN A 90 5.63 5.70 -9.12
CA GLN A 90 5.20 6.78 -10.03
C GLN A 90 5.75 8.15 -9.62
N ILE A 91 5.83 8.44 -8.33
CA ILE A 91 6.50 9.66 -7.82
C ILE A 91 7.94 9.69 -8.32
N GLN A 92 8.68 8.60 -8.13
CA GLN A 92 10.08 8.50 -8.52
C GLN A 92 10.26 8.64 -10.04
N ASP A 93 9.38 8.04 -10.84
CA ASP A 93 9.41 8.15 -12.29
C ASP A 93 9.19 9.60 -12.73
N ILE A 94 8.23 10.31 -12.13
CA ILE A 94 7.99 11.75 -12.40
C ILE A 94 9.25 12.57 -12.12
N ILE A 95 9.91 12.29 -11.00
CA ILE A 95 11.12 12.98 -10.57
C ILE A 95 12.26 12.74 -11.56
N ASP A 96 12.50 11.49 -11.94
CA ASP A 96 13.63 11.11 -12.78
C ASP A 96 13.43 11.57 -14.22
N GLU A 97 12.21 11.48 -14.74
CA GLU A 97 11.85 12.05 -16.03
C GLU A 97 12.01 13.57 -16.04
N TYR A 98 11.62 14.28 -14.98
CA TYR A 98 11.83 15.72 -14.87
C TYR A 98 13.32 16.09 -14.80
N LYS A 99 14.11 15.39 -13.98
CA LYS A 99 15.58 15.58 -13.90
C LYS A 99 16.26 15.31 -15.24
N ALA A 100 15.79 14.30 -15.98
CA ALA A 100 16.24 13.98 -17.34
C ALA A 100 15.73 14.96 -18.41
N LYS A 101 15.00 16.03 -18.02
CA LYS A 101 14.36 17.01 -18.92
C LYS A 101 13.40 16.37 -19.94
N ARG A 102 12.81 15.22 -19.60
CA ARG A 102 11.81 14.51 -20.39
C ARG A 102 10.37 14.94 -20.06
N LEU A 103 10.18 15.63 -18.93
CA LEU A 103 8.91 16.25 -18.55
C LEU A 103 9.05 17.77 -18.47
N SER A 104 8.05 18.48 -18.97
CA SER A 104 7.83 19.89 -18.67
C SER A 104 7.27 20.09 -17.26
N GLU A 105 7.31 21.33 -16.75
CA GLU A 105 6.71 21.65 -15.44
C GLU A 105 5.19 21.46 -15.44
N GLU A 106 4.52 21.66 -16.58
CA GLU A 106 3.08 21.44 -16.73
C GLU A 106 2.73 19.94 -16.62
N GLU A 107 3.50 19.09 -17.29
CA GLU A 107 3.30 17.64 -17.24
C GLU A 107 3.62 17.10 -15.85
N LYS A 108 4.68 17.59 -15.20
CA LYS A 108 5.01 17.26 -13.81
C LYS A 108 3.86 17.60 -12.86
N LEU A 109 3.31 18.81 -12.97
CA LEU A 109 2.17 19.24 -12.16
C LEU A 109 0.91 18.40 -12.42
N THR A 110 0.63 18.11 -13.69
CA THR A 110 -0.50 17.25 -14.07
C THR A 110 -0.36 15.85 -13.48
N LYS A 111 0.81 15.20 -13.63
CA LYS A 111 1.06 13.88 -13.05
C LYS A 111 0.97 13.90 -11.51
N ALA A 112 1.50 14.93 -10.85
CA ALA A 112 1.40 15.09 -9.40
C ALA A 112 -0.06 15.18 -8.91
N LYS A 113 -0.91 15.95 -9.61
CA LYS A 113 -2.35 16.04 -9.31
C LYS A 113 -3.07 14.71 -9.49
N LEU A 114 -2.74 13.94 -10.53
CA LEU A 114 -3.32 12.60 -10.72
C LEU A 114 -2.99 11.67 -9.56
N LEU A 115 -1.76 11.71 -9.03
CA LEU A 115 -1.38 10.93 -7.86
C LEU A 115 -2.12 11.37 -6.60
N LYS A 116 -2.30 12.68 -6.40
CA LYS A 116 -3.14 13.22 -5.32
C LYS A 116 -4.55 12.66 -5.43
N ASP A 117 -5.20 12.81 -6.58
CA ASP A 117 -6.59 12.42 -6.79
C ASP A 117 -6.80 10.92 -6.59
N LEU A 118 -5.79 10.10 -6.93
CA LEU A 118 -5.80 8.66 -6.72
C LEU A 118 -5.72 8.28 -5.24
N ILE A 119 -4.90 8.96 -4.45
CA ILE A 119 -4.79 8.73 -3.00
C ILE A 119 -5.99 9.29 -2.23
N THR A 120 -6.51 10.45 -2.62
CA THR A 120 -7.67 11.07 -1.96
C THR A 120 -8.97 10.35 -2.27
N GLY A 121 -8.97 9.46 -3.27
CA GLY A 121 -10.18 8.80 -3.77
C GLY A 121 -11.09 9.74 -4.56
N ALA A 122 -10.60 10.94 -4.92
CA ALA A 122 -11.28 11.85 -5.84
C ALA A 122 -11.39 11.22 -7.24
N LEU A 123 -10.36 10.47 -7.63
CA LEU A 123 -10.52 9.42 -8.62
C LEU A 123 -11.14 8.22 -7.90
N LYS A 124 -12.41 7.91 -8.22
CA LYS A 124 -12.93 6.58 -7.91
C LYS A 124 -11.91 5.56 -8.43
N PRO A 125 -11.55 4.52 -7.66
CA PRO A 125 -10.87 3.41 -8.26
C PRO A 125 -11.69 2.99 -9.45
N ASN A 126 -11.05 2.85 -10.61
CA ASN A 126 -11.72 2.48 -11.85
C ASN A 126 -12.75 1.39 -11.50
N GLU A 127 -14.05 1.62 -11.71
CA GLU A 127 -15.09 0.69 -11.21
C GLU A 127 -14.90 -0.72 -11.80
N ASP A 128 -14.11 -0.81 -12.87
CA ASP A 128 -13.65 -2.04 -13.53
C ASP A 128 -12.39 -2.68 -12.92
N ARG A 129 -11.60 -1.95 -12.10
CA ARG A 129 -10.35 -2.48 -11.49
C ARG A 129 -10.62 -3.51 -10.40
N TYR A 130 -11.72 -3.36 -9.67
CA TYR A 130 -12.03 -4.23 -8.54
C TYR A 130 -13.30 -5.05 -8.79
N PRO A 131 -13.32 -6.32 -8.36
CA PRO A 131 -14.53 -7.14 -8.37
C PRO A 131 -15.73 -6.44 -7.73
N LYS A 132 -16.89 -6.49 -8.38
CA LYS A 132 -18.14 -5.84 -7.91
C LYS A 132 -18.57 -6.37 -6.56
N GLU A 133 -18.28 -7.64 -6.28
CA GLU A 133 -18.55 -8.34 -5.03
C GLU A 133 -17.86 -7.69 -3.82
N PHE A 134 -16.80 -6.91 -4.04
CA PHE A 134 -16.10 -6.21 -2.97
C PHE A 134 -16.89 -5.03 -2.40
N ASN A 135 -17.91 -4.51 -3.10
CA ASN A 135 -18.81 -3.46 -2.61
C ASN A 135 -18.07 -2.26 -1.99
N ALA A 136 -17.02 -1.76 -2.66
CA ALA A 136 -16.17 -0.65 -2.19
C ALA A 136 -15.46 -0.88 -0.83
N ASN A 137 -15.30 -2.14 -0.42
CA ASN A 137 -14.62 -2.48 0.83
C ASN A 137 -13.09 -2.34 0.70
N LYS A 138 -12.53 -1.35 1.39
CA LYS A 138 -11.10 -0.99 1.33
C LYS A 138 -10.16 -2.12 1.75
N ILE A 139 -10.53 -2.95 2.72
CA ILE A 139 -9.67 -4.08 3.11
C ILE A 139 -9.63 -5.15 2.01
N LEU A 140 -10.74 -5.39 1.30
CA LEU A 140 -10.75 -6.32 0.17
C LEU A 140 -9.88 -5.80 -0.98
N PHE A 141 -9.90 -4.49 -1.25
CA PHE A 141 -9.00 -3.87 -2.23
C PHE A 141 -7.53 -4.07 -1.86
N ALA A 142 -7.20 -3.85 -0.58
CA ALA A 142 -5.84 -4.06 -0.08
C ALA A 142 -5.39 -5.51 -0.22
N ILE A 143 -6.20 -6.46 0.23
CA ILE A 143 -5.85 -7.89 0.10
C ILE A 143 -5.68 -8.26 -1.37
N TYR A 144 -6.60 -7.82 -2.24
CA TYR A 144 -6.58 -8.12 -3.67
C TYR A 144 -5.37 -7.55 -4.40
N ASP A 145 -5.07 -6.26 -4.21
CA ASP A 145 -3.91 -5.62 -4.83
C ASP A 145 -2.61 -6.34 -4.46
N ASN A 146 -2.46 -6.75 -3.20
CA ASN A 146 -1.26 -7.43 -2.72
C ASN A 146 -1.19 -8.89 -3.19
N LEU A 147 -2.33 -9.57 -3.30
CA LEU A 147 -2.37 -10.89 -3.91
C LEU A 147 -2.02 -10.86 -5.40
N LEU A 148 -2.49 -9.85 -6.16
CA LEU A 148 -2.08 -9.69 -7.55
C LEU A 148 -0.58 -9.41 -7.70
N ASP A 149 0.01 -8.55 -6.85
CA ASP A 149 1.47 -8.28 -6.87
C ASP A 149 2.29 -9.54 -6.57
N ILE A 150 1.83 -10.42 -5.67
CA ILE A 150 2.57 -11.61 -5.26
C ILE A 150 2.31 -12.81 -6.19
N LEU A 151 1.05 -13.06 -6.56
CA LEU A 151 0.65 -14.21 -7.38
C LEU A 151 0.88 -14.02 -8.87
N GLY A 152 1.09 -12.77 -9.33
CA GLY A 152 1.35 -12.47 -10.74
C GLY A 152 2.55 -13.23 -11.32
N ASP A 153 3.54 -13.56 -10.48
CA ASP A 153 4.75 -14.28 -10.89
C ASP A 153 4.59 -15.82 -10.86
N VAL A 154 3.48 -16.34 -10.33
CA VAL A 154 3.25 -17.79 -10.13
C VAL A 154 2.79 -18.50 -11.42
N GLY A 155 2.44 -17.73 -12.46
CA GLY A 155 2.02 -18.29 -13.75
C GLY A 155 0.58 -18.82 -13.77
N LEU A 156 -0.28 -18.32 -12.89
CA LEU A 156 -1.71 -18.64 -12.85
C LEU A 156 -2.42 -18.07 -14.08
N ALA A 157 -3.15 -18.92 -14.82
CA ALA A 157 -3.93 -18.51 -15.99
C ALA A 157 -5.06 -17.51 -15.63
N ASP A 158 -5.72 -17.72 -14.48
CA ASP A 158 -6.84 -16.92 -13.98
C ASP A 158 -6.48 -16.20 -12.66
N VAL A 159 -5.30 -15.58 -12.61
CA VAL A 159 -4.77 -14.94 -11.38
C VAL A 159 -5.75 -13.95 -10.73
N GLU A 160 -6.54 -13.22 -11.53
CA GLU A 160 -7.54 -12.28 -11.03
C GLU A 160 -8.71 -12.98 -10.31
N VAL A 161 -9.16 -14.13 -10.83
CA VAL A 161 -10.22 -14.94 -10.21
C VAL A 161 -9.71 -15.57 -8.92
N VAL A 162 -8.50 -16.12 -8.94
CA VAL A 162 -7.84 -16.71 -7.77
C VAL A 162 -7.64 -15.64 -6.68
N ALA A 163 -7.05 -14.50 -7.03
CA ALA A 163 -6.83 -13.39 -6.10
C ALA A 163 -8.16 -12.86 -5.52
N LYS A 164 -9.23 -12.78 -6.32
CA LYS A 164 -10.57 -12.41 -5.84
C LYS A 164 -11.07 -13.38 -4.78
N ASN A 165 -11.03 -14.68 -5.06
CA ASN A 165 -11.56 -15.72 -4.17
C ASN A 165 -10.77 -15.79 -2.86
N LEU A 166 -9.44 -15.75 -2.95
CA LEU A 166 -8.56 -15.67 -1.78
C LEU A 166 -8.81 -14.39 -0.97
N SER A 167 -9.03 -13.25 -1.63
CA SER A 167 -9.34 -11.99 -0.94
C SER A 167 -10.59 -12.10 -0.08
N LEU A 168 -11.67 -12.67 -0.62
CA LEU A 168 -12.90 -12.91 0.13
C LEU A 168 -12.68 -13.86 1.30
N LYS A 169 -11.92 -14.94 1.09
CA LYS A 169 -11.60 -15.92 2.12
C LYS A 169 -10.79 -15.29 3.27
N PHE A 170 -9.71 -14.59 2.95
CA PHE A 170 -8.83 -13.95 3.92
C PHE A 170 -9.55 -12.83 4.67
N TYR A 171 -10.38 -12.04 3.98
CA TYR A 171 -11.23 -11.05 4.63
C TYR A 171 -12.13 -11.66 5.70
N GLU A 172 -12.81 -12.77 5.41
CA GLU A 172 -13.68 -13.42 6.41
C GLU A 172 -12.88 -14.05 7.56
N ILE A 173 -11.67 -14.58 7.31
CA ILE A 173 -10.76 -15.08 8.36
C ILE A 173 -10.43 -13.93 9.34
N TYR A 174 -9.96 -12.79 8.84
CA TYR A 174 -9.58 -11.64 9.70
C TYR A 174 -10.79 -11.01 10.38
N LYS A 175 -11.92 -10.87 9.68
CA LYS A 175 -13.18 -10.35 10.26
C LYS A 175 -13.72 -11.23 11.38
N LYS A 176 -13.49 -12.55 11.32
CA LYS A 176 -13.84 -13.47 12.40
C LYS A 176 -12.85 -13.35 13.56
N ALA A 177 -11.56 -13.31 13.27
CA ALA A 177 -10.50 -13.19 14.27
C ALA A 177 -10.59 -11.87 15.05
N SER A 178 -10.93 -10.77 14.38
CA SER A 178 -11.02 -9.43 14.98
C SER A 178 -12.09 -9.28 16.05
N LYS A 179 -13.04 -10.23 16.14
CA LYS A 179 -14.03 -10.30 17.22
C LYS A 179 -13.43 -10.74 18.56
N LYS A 180 -12.22 -11.32 18.56
CA LYS A 180 -11.52 -11.71 19.79
C LYS A 180 -10.76 -10.49 20.35
N PRO A 181 -10.83 -10.21 21.67
CA PRO A 181 -10.06 -9.13 22.28
C PRO A 181 -8.55 -9.31 22.06
N GLU A 182 -7.85 -8.21 21.74
CA GLU A 182 -6.41 -8.19 21.49
C GLU A 182 -5.91 -9.28 20.53
N TRP A 183 -6.73 -9.67 19.55
CA TRP A 183 -6.44 -10.74 18.59
C TRP A 183 -5.06 -10.60 17.93
N HIS A 184 -4.65 -9.36 17.61
CA HIS A 184 -3.39 -9.02 16.96
C HIS A 184 -2.13 -9.25 17.84
N LYS A 185 -2.31 -9.43 19.15
CA LYS A 185 -1.24 -9.77 20.11
C LYS A 185 -1.30 -11.23 20.56
N ASN A 186 -2.35 -11.97 20.18
CA ASN A 186 -2.57 -13.33 20.64
C ASN A 186 -1.95 -14.34 19.65
N LYS A 187 -0.92 -15.05 20.10
CA LYS A 187 -0.20 -16.00 19.24
C LYS A 187 -1.05 -17.19 18.79
N ASP A 188 -2.01 -17.62 19.62
CA ASP A 188 -2.93 -18.70 19.23
C ASP A 188 -3.86 -18.25 18.10
N VAL A 189 -4.34 -17.01 18.16
CA VAL A 189 -5.18 -16.43 17.10
C VAL A 189 -4.36 -16.22 15.83
N GLU A 190 -3.11 -15.77 15.94
CA GLU A 190 -2.20 -15.64 14.80
C GLU A 190 -1.98 -16.99 14.12
N ASN A 191 -1.65 -18.04 14.88
CA ASN A 191 -1.46 -19.39 14.34
C ASN A 191 -2.75 -19.93 13.68
N GLU A 192 -3.92 -19.66 14.26
CA GLU A 192 -5.22 -20.04 13.70
C GLU A 192 -5.50 -19.33 12.37
N ILE A 193 -5.16 -18.04 12.26
CA ILE A 193 -5.28 -17.27 11.00
C ILE A 193 -4.32 -17.85 9.96
N THR A 194 -3.04 -18.02 10.29
CA THR A 194 -2.03 -18.54 9.37
C THR A 194 -2.41 -19.92 8.84
N SER A 195 -2.86 -20.84 9.71
CA SER A 195 -3.32 -22.17 9.29
C SER A 195 -4.50 -22.10 8.31
N GLN A 196 -5.51 -21.26 8.57
CA GLN A 196 -6.64 -21.10 7.65
C GLN A 196 -6.26 -20.46 6.32
N MET A 197 -5.28 -19.56 6.34
CA MET A 197 -4.74 -18.98 5.11
C MET A 197 -3.92 -20.00 4.34
N GLU A 198 -3.12 -20.82 5.03
CA GLU A 198 -2.36 -21.91 4.45
C GLU A 198 -3.29 -22.89 3.75
N ASP A 199 -4.32 -23.41 4.41
CA ASP A 199 -5.29 -24.32 3.82
C ASP A 199 -5.87 -23.74 2.50
N ALA A 200 -6.24 -22.46 2.49
CA ALA A 200 -6.79 -21.81 1.30
C ALA A 200 -5.78 -21.63 0.16
N LEU A 201 -4.47 -21.48 0.46
CA LEU A 201 -3.42 -21.44 -0.57
C LEU A 201 -3.10 -22.84 -1.11
N TRP A 202 -3.13 -23.86 -0.26
CA TRP A 202 -2.98 -25.26 -0.68
C TRP A 202 -4.11 -25.69 -1.62
N ASP A 203 -5.36 -25.29 -1.34
CA ASP A 203 -6.50 -25.54 -2.24
C ASP A 203 -6.23 -24.96 -3.66
N VAL A 204 -5.60 -23.79 -3.74
CA VAL A 204 -5.22 -23.17 -5.03
C VAL A 204 -4.09 -23.93 -5.71
N GLU A 205 -3.06 -24.34 -4.98
CA GLU A 205 -1.97 -25.13 -5.55
C GLU A 205 -2.46 -26.46 -6.12
N ASP A 206 -3.37 -27.14 -5.40
CA ASP A 206 -3.97 -28.41 -5.82
C ASP A 206 -4.89 -28.23 -7.05
N GLU A 207 -5.76 -27.20 -7.04
CA GLU A 207 -6.70 -26.94 -8.13
C GLU A 207 -5.98 -26.52 -9.43
N TYR A 208 -4.96 -25.66 -9.33
CA TYR A 208 -4.29 -25.07 -10.49
C TYR A 208 -2.97 -25.77 -10.86
N GLY A 209 -2.51 -26.72 -10.05
CA GLY A 209 -1.25 -27.45 -10.28
C GLY A 209 -0.02 -26.54 -10.24
N VAL A 210 -0.02 -25.52 -9.38
CA VAL A 210 1.07 -24.54 -9.22
C VAL A 210 1.74 -24.66 -7.85
N SER A 211 2.92 -24.07 -7.70
CA SER A 211 3.59 -23.89 -6.40
C SER A 211 3.63 -22.41 -6.05
N ILE A 212 3.13 -22.04 -4.88
CA ILE A 212 3.21 -20.70 -4.33
C ILE A 212 4.36 -20.69 -3.33
N ASP A 213 5.55 -20.33 -3.81
CA ASP A 213 6.76 -20.34 -2.97
C ASP A 213 6.76 -19.18 -1.95
N GLU A 214 6.13 -18.05 -2.29
CA GLU A 214 6.10 -16.81 -1.50
C GLU A 214 4.98 -16.79 -0.42
N LYS A 215 4.56 -17.95 0.10
CA LYS A 215 3.49 -18.07 1.13
C LYS A 215 3.74 -17.21 2.36
N GLU A 216 4.97 -17.19 2.87
CA GLU A 216 5.33 -16.39 4.05
C GLU A 216 5.10 -14.89 3.78
N LYS A 217 5.46 -14.42 2.59
CA LYS A 217 5.21 -13.03 2.18
C LYS A 217 3.72 -12.71 2.15
N ILE A 218 2.89 -13.63 1.67
CA ILE A 218 1.42 -13.49 1.71
C ILE A 218 0.95 -13.38 3.16
N TYR A 219 1.34 -14.31 4.04
CA TYR A 219 0.91 -14.28 5.45
C TYR A 219 1.26 -12.96 6.14
N GLN A 220 2.51 -12.50 6.00
CA GLN A 220 2.95 -11.26 6.62
C GLN A 220 2.22 -10.04 6.06
N THR A 221 2.07 -9.96 4.74
CA THR A 221 1.40 -8.82 4.07
C THR A 221 -0.06 -8.72 4.48
N ILE A 222 -0.80 -9.83 4.41
CA ILE A 222 -2.22 -9.83 4.77
C ILE A 222 -2.40 -9.61 6.28
N ARG A 223 -1.46 -10.07 7.12
CA ARG A 223 -1.46 -9.76 8.55
C ARG A 223 -1.27 -8.27 8.85
N GLY A 224 -0.34 -7.61 8.16
CA GLY A 224 -0.16 -6.16 8.25
C GLY A 224 -1.45 -5.40 7.90
N ILE A 225 -2.07 -5.78 6.78
CA ILE A 225 -3.35 -5.22 6.34
C ILE A 225 -4.43 -5.46 7.39
N GLY A 226 -4.59 -6.70 7.88
CA GLY A 226 -5.57 -7.06 8.90
C GLY A 226 -5.43 -6.23 10.17
N ILE A 227 -4.20 -6.00 10.63
CA ILE A 227 -3.94 -5.12 11.78
C ILE A 227 -4.32 -3.68 11.46
N SER A 228 -3.88 -3.14 10.33
CA SER A 228 -4.15 -1.74 9.95
C SER A 228 -5.64 -1.41 9.87
N PHE A 229 -6.51 -2.40 9.61
CA PHE A 229 -7.96 -2.19 9.50
C PHE A 229 -8.77 -2.58 10.74
N TYR A 230 -8.27 -3.49 11.59
CA TYR A 230 -9.04 -4.06 12.71
C TYR A 230 -8.44 -3.85 14.12
N ALA A 231 -7.26 -3.25 14.25
CA ALA A 231 -6.61 -2.98 15.53
C ALA A 231 -6.35 -1.49 15.71
#